data_AF-A0A2S8Q3H5-F1
#
_entry.id   AF-A0A2S8Q3H5-F1
#
_cell.length_a   1.000
_cell.length_b   1.000
_cell.length_c   1.000
_cell.angle_alpha   90.00
_cell.angle_beta   90.00
_cell.angle_gamma   90.00
#
_symmetry.space_group_name_H-M   'P 1'
#
loop_
_entity.id
_entity.type
_entity.pdbx_description
1 polymer ?
#
loop_
_entity_poly.entity_id
_entity_poly.type
_entity_poly.pdbx_seq_one_letter_code
_entity_poly.pdbx_strand_id
1 'polypeptide(L)'
;MSFNKKTFLIATLLVVSHFSMACNTDPMVENIINSYGLQETKVMSMYKNCEFEVVNSGNRVILTNNKSENRNERAEIAMYWYRGMGIEEFKLFDSNKFKSIPCVNVPNRFCGISPEYIYSKSYPIREDKKFVIEFKTIEPGWLYNEFTTKHDCEIDVESRGRSYGLGEINASKKDESNCKPKGYKIGDEFNKWLSEKPAKIEAIIAYVQLTIPD
;
A
#
# COMPACT_ATOMS: atom_id res chain seq x y z
N MET A 1 36.73 -41.12 40.65
CA MET A 1 35.97 -40.08 39.93
C MET A 1 35.92 -40.46 38.45
N SER A 2 34.72 -40.69 37.94
CA SER A 2 34.44 -41.16 36.58
C SER A 2 34.54 -39.97 35.61
N PHE A 3 35.38 -40.07 34.58
CA PHE A 3 35.39 -39.14 33.45
C PHE A 3 34.78 -39.84 32.25
N ASN A 4 33.53 -39.49 31.97
CA ASN A 4 32.83 -39.89 30.78
C ASN A 4 32.23 -38.63 30.14
N LYS A 5 32.70 -38.27 28.96
CA LYS A 5 31.89 -38.07 27.74
C LYS A 5 32.69 -37.32 26.69
N LYS A 6 32.95 -38.03 25.60
CA LYS A 6 33.17 -37.47 24.27
C LYS A 6 31.98 -36.58 23.92
N THR A 7 32.21 -35.40 23.37
CA THR A 7 31.20 -34.74 22.55
C THR A 7 31.89 -34.02 21.40
N PHE A 8 31.79 -34.69 20.26
CA PHE A 8 32.13 -34.23 18.93
C PHE A 8 31.06 -33.21 18.53
N LEU A 9 31.44 -31.98 18.21
CA LEU A 9 30.54 -31.00 17.58
C LEU A 9 31.16 -30.63 16.24
N ILE A 10 30.73 -31.37 15.21
CA ILE A 10 30.97 -31.03 13.81
C ILE A 10 30.11 -29.80 13.53
N ALA A 11 30.77 -28.68 13.26
CA ALA A 11 30.13 -27.48 12.77
C ALA A 11 29.65 -27.71 11.33
N THR A 12 28.36 -27.96 11.14
CA THR A 12 27.71 -27.88 9.84
C THR A 12 27.32 -26.43 9.55
N LEU A 13 28.26 -25.69 8.96
CA LEU A 13 27.97 -24.46 8.23
C LEU A 13 27.17 -24.82 6.96
N LEU A 14 25.85 -24.85 7.06
CA LEU A 14 24.96 -24.79 5.89
C LEU A 14 24.93 -23.35 5.41
N VAL A 15 25.93 -22.97 4.60
CA VAL A 15 25.84 -21.78 3.75
C VAL A 15 24.78 -22.11 2.70
N VAL A 16 23.54 -21.68 2.94
CA VAL A 16 22.48 -21.71 1.93
C VAL A 16 22.88 -20.64 0.91
N SER A 17 23.55 -21.06 -0.15
CA SER A 17 23.80 -20.23 -1.32
C SER A 17 22.45 -19.85 -1.92
N HIS A 18 21.94 -18.67 -1.57
CA HIS A 18 20.85 -18.03 -2.29
C HIS A 18 21.37 -17.64 -3.67
N PHE A 19 21.39 -18.61 -4.59
CA PHE A 19 21.42 -18.30 -6.01
C PHE A 19 20.13 -17.54 -6.31
N SER A 20 20.21 -16.21 -6.32
CA SER A 20 19.22 -15.38 -6.99
C SER A 20 19.26 -15.81 -8.45
N MET A 21 18.33 -16.68 -8.86
CA MET A 21 18.07 -16.86 -10.27
C MET A 21 17.71 -15.47 -10.80
N ALA A 22 18.52 -14.96 -11.73
CA ALA A 22 18.23 -13.69 -12.37
C ALA A 22 16.79 -13.74 -12.89
N CYS A 23 15.98 -12.79 -12.43
CA CYS A 23 14.61 -12.64 -12.90
C CYS A 23 14.66 -12.41 -14.42
N ASN A 24 14.04 -13.30 -15.20
CA ASN A 24 13.86 -13.08 -16.63
C ASN A 24 12.68 -12.13 -16.81
N THR A 25 12.96 -10.83 -16.83
CA THR A 25 11.96 -9.81 -17.12
C THR A 25 11.64 -9.76 -18.61
N ASP A 26 10.39 -9.40 -18.93
CA ASP A 26 9.93 -9.13 -20.29
C ASP A 26 10.31 -7.69 -20.69
N PRO A 27 11.18 -7.51 -21.70
CA PRO A 27 11.58 -6.18 -22.17
C PRO A 27 10.40 -5.30 -22.60
N MET A 28 9.29 -5.88 -23.08
CA MET A 28 8.09 -5.12 -23.42
C MET A 28 7.51 -4.43 -22.18
N VAL A 29 7.42 -5.16 -21.07
CA VAL A 29 6.87 -4.62 -19.81
C VAL A 29 7.82 -3.58 -19.21
N GLU A 30 9.14 -3.78 -19.29
CA GLU A 30 10.11 -2.75 -18.90
C GLU A 30 9.91 -1.46 -19.69
N ASN A 31 9.78 -1.57 -21.02
CA ASN A 31 9.56 -0.42 -21.89
C ASN A 31 8.24 0.31 -21.56
N ILE A 32 7.18 -0.42 -21.23
CA ILE A 32 5.92 0.18 -20.80
C ILE A 32 6.10 0.94 -19.48
N ILE A 33 6.74 0.35 -18.47
CA ILE A 33 7.03 1.02 -17.20
C ILE A 33 7.88 2.29 -17.44
N ASN A 34 8.91 2.20 -18.27
CA ASN A 34 9.77 3.33 -18.65
C ASN A 34 9.00 4.44 -19.38
N SER A 35 8.08 4.08 -20.29
CA SER A 35 7.28 5.05 -21.05
C SER A 35 6.43 5.96 -20.15
N TYR A 36 6.11 5.48 -18.94
CA TYR A 36 5.38 6.24 -17.93
C TYR A 36 6.26 6.97 -16.93
N GLY A 37 7.58 6.99 -17.13
CA GLY A 37 8.51 7.67 -16.25
C GLY A 37 8.64 6.98 -14.88
N LEU A 38 8.54 5.65 -14.85
CA LEU A 38 8.60 4.85 -13.62
C LEU A 38 9.93 4.09 -13.45
N GLN A 39 10.93 4.36 -14.32
CA GLN A 39 12.20 3.64 -14.36
C GLN A 39 13.01 3.71 -13.06
N GLU A 40 12.93 4.83 -12.34
CA GLU A 40 13.62 5.04 -11.06
C GLU A 40 12.72 4.77 -9.83
N THR A 41 11.50 4.27 -10.03
CA THR A 41 10.55 4.05 -8.94
C THR A 41 10.64 2.66 -8.34
N LYS A 42 10.03 2.46 -7.17
CA LYS A 42 9.94 1.15 -6.54
C LYS A 42 9.24 0.12 -7.44
N VAL A 43 8.32 0.52 -8.33
CA VAL A 43 7.66 -0.37 -9.30
C VAL A 43 8.69 -1.07 -10.19
N MET A 44 9.61 -0.32 -10.81
CA MET A 44 10.64 -0.90 -11.66
C MET A 44 11.56 -1.84 -10.87
N SER A 45 11.95 -1.44 -9.66
CA SER A 45 12.81 -2.28 -8.80
C SER A 45 12.13 -3.61 -8.43
N MET A 46 10.84 -3.58 -8.07
CA MET A 46 10.06 -4.75 -7.73
C MET A 46 9.85 -5.66 -8.95
N TYR A 47 9.62 -5.06 -10.12
CA TYR A 47 9.50 -5.79 -11.37
C TYR A 47 10.78 -6.56 -11.71
N LYS A 48 11.95 -5.89 -11.67
CA LYS A 48 13.26 -6.51 -11.89
C LYS A 48 13.64 -7.57 -10.87
N ASN A 49 13.02 -7.54 -9.70
CA ASN A 49 13.20 -8.54 -8.64
C ASN A 49 12.15 -9.67 -8.69
N CYS A 50 11.30 -9.74 -9.71
CA CYS A 50 10.22 -10.75 -9.81
C CYS A 50 9.25 -10.71 -8.60
N GLU A 51 9.04 -9.54 -8.01
CA GLU A 51 8.08 -9.34 -6.91
C GLU A 51 6.64 -9.17 -7.42
N PHE A 52 6.47 -9.08 -8.74
CA PHE A 52 5.16 -8.99 -9.39
C PHE A 52 4.84 -10.25 -10.20
N GLU A 53 3.61 -10.72 -10.06
CA GLU A 53 2.94 -11.50 -11.09
C GLU A 53 2.46 -10.56 -12.20
N VAL A 54 2.75 -10.92 -13.45
CA VAL A 54 2.49 -10.10 -14.63
C VAL A 54 1.38 -10.74 -15.46
N VAL A 55 0.33 -9.98 -15.73
CA VAL A 55 -0.77 -10.39 -16.62
C VAL A 55 -0.92 -9.38 -17.75
N ASN A 56 -0.82 -9.85 -18.99
CA ASN A 56 -1.17 -9.07 -20.16
C ASN A 56 -2.66 -9.26 -20.46
N SER A 57 -3.43 -8.16 -20.45
CA SER A 57 -4.88 -8.16 -20.64
C SER A 57 -5.26 -7.17 -21.74
N GLY A 58 -5.14 -7.62 -22.99
CA GLY A 58 -5.47 -6.82 -24.16
C GLY A 58 -4.52 -5.63 -24.33
N ASN A 59 -5.02 -4.42 -24.07
CA ASN A 59 -4.26 -3.17 -24.18
C ASN A 59 -3.67 -2.71 -22.84
N ARG A 60 -3.52 -3.62 -21.86
CA ARG A 60 -3.03 -3.29 -20.51
C ARG A 60 -2.10 -4.36 -19.98
N VAL A 61 -1.11 -3.92 -19.21
CA VAL A 61 -0.28 -4.77 -18.36
C VAL A 61 -0.68 -4.56 -16.91
N ILE A 62 -0.89 -5.68 -16.21
CA ILE A 62 -1.24 -5.75 -14.80
C ILE A 62 -0.08 -6.38 -14.05
N LEU A 63 0.37 -5.70 -12.99
CA LEU A 63 1.40 -6.17 -12.08
C LEU A 63 0.77 -6.34 -10.70
N THR A 64 0.76 -7.55 -10.14
CA THR A 64 0.19 -7.84 -8.81
C THR A 64 1.30 -8.31 -7.89
N ASN A 65 1.48 -7.66 -6.74
CA ASN A 65 2.55 -8.01 -5.81
C ASN A 65 2.20 -9.31 -5.10
N ASN A 66 3.10 -10.30 -5.21
CA ASN A 66 2.92 -11.62 -4.62
C ASN A 66 2.96 -11.63 -3.08
N LYS A 67 3.46 -10.57 -2.45
CA LYS A 67 3.49 -10.40 -0.99
C LYS A 67 2.31 -9.61 -0.45
N SER A 68 1.47 -9.01 -1.29
CA SER A 68 0.28 -8.29 -0.85
C SER A 68 -0.86 -9.27 -0.58
N GLU A 69 -1.62 -8.98 0.46
CA GLU A 69 -2.69 -9.83 0.97
C GLU A 69 -3.98 -9.67 0.16
N ASN A 70 -4.19 -8.50 -0.46
CA ASN A 70 -5.28 -8.23 -1.40
C ASN A 70 -6.69 -8.60 -0.85
N ARG A 71 -6.89 -8.39 0.45
CA ARG A 71 -8.11 -8.79 1.19
C ARG A 71 -9.21 -7.74 1.15
N ASN A 72 -10.43 -8.21 1.35
CA ASN A 72 -11.58 -7.35 1.62
C ASN A 72 -12.10 -7.71 3.02
N GLU A 73 -11.86 -6.83 3.98
CA GLU A 73 -12.19 -7.06 5.38
C GLU A 73 -13.15 -5.98 5.90
N ARG A 74 -13.80 -6.26 7.02
CA ARG A 74 -14.55 -5.23 7.75
C ARG A 74 -13.55 -4.40 8.56
N ALA A 75 -13.76 -3.09 8.62
CA ALA A 75 -12.84 -2.15 9.26
C ALA A 75 -12.46 -2.54 10.70
N GLU A 76 -13.43 -3.07 11.46
CA GLU A 76 -13.30 -3.48 12.86
C GLU A 76 -12.29 -4.61 13.09
N ILE A 77 -11.98 -5.38 12.04
CA ILE A 77 -11.05 -6.52 12.09
C ILE A 77 -9.92 -6.40 11.07
N ALA A 78 -9.89 -5.31 10.29
CA ALA A 78 -8.95 -5.17 9.19
C ALA A 78 -7.55 -4.89 9.70
N MET A 79 -6.59 -5.71 9.28
CA MET A 79 -5.15 -5.43 9.46
C MET A 79 -4.56 -4.70 8.23
N TYR A 80 -5.17 -4.91 7.07
CA TYR A 80 -4.70 -4.40 5.79
C TYR A 80 -5.69 -3.37 5.25
N TRP A 81 -5.16 -2.22 4.87
CA TRP A 81 -5.90 -1.09 4.33
C TRP A 81 -5.32 -0.69 2.99
N TYR A 82 -6.13 -0.14 2.11
CA TYR A 82 -5.77 0.05 0.71
C TYR A 82 -6.11 1.45 0.24
N ARG A 83 -5.32 1.95 -0.70
CA ARG A 83 -5.59 3.20 -1.42
C ARG A 83 -5.27 3.04 -2.90
N GLY A 84 -6.25 3.36 -3.74
CA GLY A 84 -6.02 3.61 -5.15
C GLY A 84 -5.43 5.00 -5.37
N MET A 85 -4.38 5.08 -6.19
CA MET A 85 -3.66 6.29 -6.57
C MET A 85 -3.55 6.36 -8.09
N GLY A 86 -3.66 7.58 -8.62
CA GLY A 86 -3.25 7.89 -9.98
C GLY A 86 -1.72 7.98 -10.08
N ILE A 87 -1.19 7.99 -11.31
CA ILE A 87 0.27 7.93 -11.53
C ILE A 87 1.04 9.09 -10.88
N GLU A 88 0.51 10.32 -10.97
CA GLU A 88 1.20 11.49 -10.41
C GLU A 88 1.23 11.46 -8.88
N GLU A 89 0.15 11.00 -8.25
CA GLU A 89 0.11 10.83 -6.79
C GLU A 89 1.06 9.70 -6.35
N PHE A 90 1.09 8.59 -7.10
CA PHE A 90 2.01 7.50 -6.84
C PHE A 90 3.47 7.97 -6.91
N LYS A 91 3.86 8.70 -7.95
CA LYS A 91 5.23 9.22 -8.10
C LYS A 91 5.64 10.12 -6.93
N LEU A 92 4.73 10.99 -6.47
CA LEU A 92 4.97 11.81 -5.28
C LEU A 92 5.14 10.95 -4.03
N PHE A 93 4.33 9.91 -3.88
CA PHE A 93 4.44 9.00 -2.74
C PHE A 93 5.73 8.17 -2.74
N ASP A 94 6.12 7.64 -3.90
CA ASP A 94 7.36 6.90 -4.10
C ASP A 94 8.59 7.80 -3.84
N SER A 95 8.57 9.04 -4.33
CA SER A 95 9.65 10.02 -4.11
C SER A 95 9.88 10.37 -2.64
N ASN A 96 8.81 10.33 -1.82
CA ASN A 96 8.89 10.53 -0.39
C ASN A 96 9.17 9.25 0.41
N LYS A 97 9.51 8.16 -0.30
CA LYS A 97 9.84 6.84 0.26
C LYS A 97 8.69 6.25 1.07
N PHE A 98 7.46 6.43 0.59
CA PHE A 98 6.24 5.89 1.20
C PHE A 98 5.98 6.39 2.63
N LYS A 99 6.43 7.61 2.97
CA LYS A 99 6.34 8.16 4.34
C LYS A 99 5.14 9.05 4.58
N SER A 100 4.55 9.62 3.53
CA SER A 100 3.39 10.50 3.67
C SER A 100 2.52 10.45 2.42
N ILE A 101 1.23 10.20 2.59
CA ILE A 101 0.26 10.18 1.50
C ILE A 101 0.07 11.61 0.97
N PRO A 102 0.40 11.90 -0.30
CA PRO A 102 0.42 13.28 -0.82
C PRO A 102 -0.95 13.96 -0.82
N CYS A 103 -2.03 13.23 -1.06
CA CYS A 103 -3.37 13.81 -1.16
C CYS A 103 -3.92 14.38 0.16
N VAL A 104 -3.31 14.06 1.31
CA VAL A 104 -3.80 14.48 2.64
C VAL A 104 -3.89 16.01 2.72
N ASN A 105 -2.94 16.70 2.08
CA ASN A 105 -2.84 18.15 2.11
C ASN A 105 -3.35 18.82 0.81
N VAL A 106 -4.06 18.09 -0.06
CA VAL A 106 -4.58 18.63 -1.31
C VAL A 106 -6.06 18.97 -1.13
N PRO A 107 -6.44 20.27 -1.13
CA PRO A 107 -7.83 20.67 -0.96
C PRO A 107 -8.74 20.11 -2.05
N ASN A 108 -9.99 19.80 -1.70
CA ASN A 108 -11.04 19.35 -2.62
C ASN A 108 -10.70 18.10 -3.44
N ARG A 109 -9.79 17.25 -2.94
CA ARG A 109 -9.40 15.98 -3.58
C ARG A 109 -9.77 14.81 -2.69
N PHE A 110 -10.41 13.80 -3.27
CA PHE A 110 -10.69 12.56 -2.55
C PHE A 110 -9.38 11.89 -2.10
N CYS A 111 -9.27 11.69 -0.80
CA CYS A 111 -8.10 11.12 -0.15
C CYS A 111 -8.53 10.06 0.87
N GLY A 112 -9.13 8.96 0.42
CA GLY A 112 -9.55 7.86 1.30
C GLY A 112 -8.58 6.67 1.38
N ILE A 113 -8.70 5.90 2.48
CA ILE A 113 -8.21 4.52 2.62
C ILE A 113 -9.39 3.59 2.95
N SER A 114 -9.32 2.33 2.53
CA SER A 114 -10.40 1.36 2.73
C SER A 114 -9.86 0.00 3.16
N PRO A 115 -10.58 -0.78 3.99
CA PRO A 115 -10.21 -2.17 4.27
C PRO A 115 -10.55 -3.13 3.11
N GLU A 116 -11.12 -2.61 2.02
CA GLU A 116 -11.55 -3.37 0.86
C GLU A 116 -10.63 -3.11 -0.34
N TYR A 117 -9.80 -4.10 -0.65
CA TYR A 117 -8.89 -4.09 -1.79
C TYR A 117 -9.62 -3.86 -3.13
N ILE A 118 -10.74 -4.56 -3.38
CA ILE A 118 -11.48 -4.45 -4.64
C ILE A 118 -12.03 -3.03 -4.82
N TYR A 119 -12.56 -2.46 -3.74
CA TYR A 119 -13.03 -1.08 -3.73
C TYR A 119 -11.89 -0.13 -4.09
N SER A 120 -10.75 -0.24 -3.41
CA SER A 120 -9.59 0.63 -3.62
C SER A 120 -8.99 0.50 -5.02
N LYS A 121 -8.94 -0.71 -5.56
CA LYS A 121 -8.49 -1.00 -6.94
C LYS A 121 -9.40 -0.40 -8.01
N SER A 122 -10.67 -0.13 -7.67
CA SER A 122 -11.57 0.56 -8.60
C SER A 122 -11.22 2.05 -8.78
N TYR A 123 -10.48 2.64 -7.85
CA TYR A 123 -10.05 4.04 -7.88
C TYR A 123 -8.62 4.22 -8.42
N PRO A 124 -8.31 5.42 -8.96
CA PRO A 124 -9.27 6.44 -9.39
C PRO A 124 -10.15 5.93 -10.55
N ILE A 125 -11.46 6.20 -10.50
CA ILE A 125 -12.46 5.58 -11.40
C ILE A 125 -12.18 5.86 -12.88
N ARG A 126 -11.75 7.09 -13.18
CA ARG A 126 -11.56 7.61 -14.55
C ARG A 126 -10.12 7.52 -15.06
N GLU A 127 -9.22 6.87 -14.32
CA GLU A 127 -7.84 6.70 -14.76
C GLU A 127 -7.61 5.28 -15.25
N ASP A 128 -6.96 5.17 -16.40
CA ASP A 128 -6.54 3.88 -16.94
C ASP A 128 -5.26 3.35 -16.28
N LYS A 129 -4.50 4.23 -15.62
CA LYS A 129 -3.28 3.91 -14.87
C LYS A 129 -3.63 3.90 -13.39
N LYS A 130 -3.50 2.76 -12.75
CA LYS A 130 -3.94 2.59 -11.36
C LYS A 130 -2.83 1.97 -10.53
N PHE A 131 -2.62 2.53 -9.35
CA PHE A 131 -1.66 2.05 -8.38
C PHE A 131 -2.44 1.79 -7.09
N VAL A 132 -2.37 0.60 -6.52
CA VAL A 132 -2.93 0.32 -5.21
C VAL A 132 -1.79 0.12 -4.24
N ILE A 133 -1.81 0.88 -3.17
CA ILE A 133 -0.93 0.69 -2.02
C ILE A 133 -1.70 -0.08 -0.96
N GLU A 134 -1.08 -1.10 -0.38
CA GLU A 134 -1.52 -1.77 0.84
C GLU A 134 -0.75 -1.20 2.03
N PHE A 135 -1.47 -0.93 3.10
CA PHE A 135 -1.01 -0.44 4.37
C PHE A 135 -1.30 -1.49 5.44
N LYS A 136 -0.25 -2.07 6.01
CA LYS A 136 -0.34 -3.06 7.08
C LYS A 136 -0.17 -2.37 8.43
N THR A 137 -1.13 -2.59 9.33
CA THR A 137 -1.08 -2.07 10.71
C THR A 137 -0.37 -3.04 11.66
N ILE A 138 -0.07 -2.59 12.88
CA ILE A 138 0.57 -3.43 13.91
C ILE A 138 -0.30 -4.62 14.34
N GLU A 139 -1.63 -4.49 14.29
CA GLU A 139 -2.57 -5.55 14.64
C GLU A 139 -3.93 -5.35 13.91
N PRO A 140 -4.75 -6.40 13.79
CA PRO A 140 -6.11 -6.31 13.24
C PRO A 140 -7.00 -5.32 13.99
N GLY A 141 -7.79 -4.53 13.25
CA GLY A 141 -8.75 -3.58 13.83
C GLY A 141 -8.11 -2.31 14.42
N TRP A 142 -6.78 -2.18 14.35
CA TRP A 142 -6.05 -1.09 14.99
C TRP A 142 -6.50 0.30 14.52
N LEU A 143 -6.59 0.54 13.20
CA LEU A 143 -7.05 1.83 12.67
C LEU A 143 -8.50 2.13 13.01
N TYR A 144 -9.36 1.11 13.06
CA TYR A 144 -10.75 1.30 13.51
C TYR A 144 -10.81 1.71 14.98
N ASN A 145 -10.00 1.08 15.84
CA ASN A 145 -9.90 1.47 17.23
C ASN A 145 -9.37 2.90 17.40
N GLU A 146 -8.30 3.27 16.69
CA GLU A 146 -7.76 4.64 16.77
C GLU A 146 -8.77 5.66 16.26
N PHE A 147 -9.30 5.49 15.05
CA PHE A 147 -10.16 6.51 14.44
C PHE A 147 -11.58 6.49 15.01
N THR A 148 -12.26 5.35 15.02
CA THR A 148 -13.67 5.29 15.43
C THR A 148 -13.83 5.13 16.93
N THR A 149 -13.19 4.14 17.56
CA THR A 149 -13.43 3.87 18.98
C THR A 149 -12.91 4.99 19.90
N LYS A 150 -11.68 5.48 19.66
CA LYS A 150 -11.07 6.52 20.49
C LYS A 150 -11.45 7.93 20.07
N HIS A 151 -11.55 8.15 18.76
CA HIS A 151 -11.72 9.47 18.18
C HIS A 151 -13.08 9.69 17.52
N ASP A 152 -14.05 8.78 17.67
CA ASP A 152 -15.44 8.93 17.18
C ASP A 152 -15.53 9.31 15.69
N CYS A 153 -14.50 8.97 14.91
CA CYS A 153 -14.49 9.22 13.48
C CYS A 153 -15.46 8.27 12.79
N GLU A 154 -16.35 8.81 11.97
CA GLU A 154 -17.24 8.02 11.14
C GLU A 154 -16.49 7.45 9.93
N ILE A 155 -16.77 6.19 9.62
CA ILE A 155 -16.36 5.57 8.37
C ILE A 155 -17.38 5.91 7.29
N ASP A 156 -16.92 6.49 6.19
CA ASP A 156 -17.78 6.79 5.04
C ASP A 156 -18.20 5.48 4.38
N VAL A 157 -19.50 5.26 4.27
CA VAL A 157 -20.09 4.10 3.58
C VAL A 157 -20.59 4.55 2.20
N GLU A 158 -19.93 4.06 1.16
CA GLU A 158 -20.33 4.26 -0.23
C GLU A 158 -20.95 2.98 -0.81
N SER A 159 -21.63 3.10 -1.95
CA SER A 159 -22.28 1.97 -2.64
C SER A 159 -21.36 0.78 -2.94
N ARG A 160 -20.04 1.00 -2.98
CA ARG A 160 -19.04 0.00 -3.38
C ARG A 160 -18.07 -0.39 -2.26
N GLY A 161 -18.14 0.25 -1.10
CA GLY A 161 -17.23 -0.02 0.00
C GLY A 161 -17.23 1.04 1.09
N ARG A 162 -16.34 0.86 2.06
CA ARG A 162 -16.18 1.72 3.23
C ARG A 162 -14.80 2.36 3.24
N SER A 163 -14.70 3.61 3.67
CA SER A 163 -13.41 4.29 3.74
C SER A 163 -13.31 5.33 4.83
N TYR A 164 -12.11 5.56 5.33
CA TYR A 164 -11.79 6.77 6.08
C TYR A 164 -11.22 7.83 5.13
N GLY A 165 -11.77 9.04 5.20
CA GLY A 165 -11.17 10.22 4.58
C GLY A 165 -9.95 10.68 5.36
N LEU A 166 -8.80 10.75 4.69
CA LEU A 166 -7.55 11.27 5.23
C LEU A 166 -7.36 12.76 4.96
N GLY A 167 -7.90 13.28 3.86
CA GLY A 167 -7.77 14.68 3.45
C GLY A 167 -8.96 15.54 3.88
N GLU A 168 -8.92 16.83 3.52
CA GLU A 168 -10.04 17.75 3.77
C GLU A 168 -11.33 17.27 3.11
N ILE A 169 -12.41 17.28 3.89
CA ILE A 169 -13.74 16.91 3.43
C ILE A 169 -14.23 18.00 2.47
N ASN A 170 -14.63 17.63 1.25
CA ASN A 170 -15.17 18.56 0.24
C ASN A 170 -16.24 19.49 0.85
N ALA A 171 -16.24 20.76 0.43
CA ALA A 171 -17.19 21.80 0.85
C ALA A 171 -18.70 21.44 0.73
N SER A 172 -19.05 20.35 0.04
CA SER A 172 -20.41 19.81 -0.06
C SER A 172 -20.84 18.94 1.12
N LYS A 173 -19.91 18.39 1.90
CA LYS A 173 -20.17 17.78 3.22
C LYS A 173 -19.81 18.87 4.25
N LYS A 174 -20.78 19.72 4.59
CA LYS A 174 -20.61 20.84 5.52
C LYS A 174 -19.85 20.42 6.79
N ASP A 175 -18.68 21.04 6.95
CA ASP A 175 -18.04 21.50 8.19
C ASP A 175 -18.36 20.72 9.47
N GLU A 176 -17.61 19.66 9.69
CA GLU A 176 -16.70 19.42 10.81
C GLU A 176 -16.18 17.99 10.63
N SER A 177 -14.91 17.69 10.89
CA SER A 177 -14.57 16.27 11.06
C SER A 177 -15.44 15.77 12.21
N ASN A 178 -16.27 14.75 11.97
CA ASN A 178 -17.09 14.15 13.03
C ASN A 178 -16.23 13.53 14.15
N CYS A 179 -14.92 13.44 13.90
CA CYS A 179 -13.92 13.04 14.87
C CYS A 179 -13.84 13.98 16.08
N LYS A 180 -13.64 13.38 17.25
CA LYS A 180 -13.34 14.02 18.52
C LYS A 180 -11.87 13.80 18.93
N PRO A 181 -11.20 14.80 19.53
CA PRO A 181 -11.68 16.16 19.73
C PRO A 181 -11.78 16.95 18.41
N LYS A 182 -12.56 18.03 18.42
CA LYS A 182 -12.67 18.95 17.28
C LYS A 182 -11.26 19.37 16.83
N GLY A 183 -10.97 19.17 15.54
CA GLY A 183 -9.64 19.41 14.96
C GLY A 183 -8.74 18.18 14.84
N TYR A 184 -9.21 16.99 15.22
CA TYR A 184 -8.52 15.74 14.91
C TYR A 184 -8.46 15.53 13.39
N LYS A 185 -7.24 15.31 12.87
CA LYS A 185 -6.94 15.15 11.45
C LYS A 185 -6.42 13.74 11.18
N ILE A 186 -7.29 12.87 10.70
CA ILE A 186 -7.00 11.47 10.40
C ILE A 186 -5.75 11.34 9.52
N GLY A 187 -5.63 12.14 8.45
CA GLY A 187 -4.48 12.05 7.53
C GLY A 187 -3.15 12.47 8.13
N ASP A 188 -3.13 13.44 9.05
CA ASP A 188 -1.90 13.87 9.73
C ASP A 188 -1.40 12.75 10.65
N GLU A 189 -2.28 12.14 11.45
CA GLU A 189 -1.95 11.00 12.29
C GLU A 189 -1.54 9.77 11.46
N PHE A 190 -2.24 9.50 10.35
CA PHE A 190 -1.87 8.41 9.46
C PHE A 190 -0.45 8.58 8.88
N ASN A 191 -0.13 9.79 8.41
CA ASN A 191 1.22 10.12 7.91
C ASN A 191 2.28 10.05 9.01
N LYS A 192 1.93 10.43 10.23
CA LYS A 192 2.80 10.27 11.40
C LYS A 192 3.11 8.79 11.64
N TRP A 193 2.09 7.93 11.62
CA TRP A 193 2.25 6.48 11.84
C TRP A 193 2.98 5.74 10.71
N LEU A 194 2.92 6.25 9.49
CA LEU A 194 3.74 5.82 8.36
C LEU A 194 5.22 6.20 8.52
N SER A 195 5.51 7.39 9.05
CA SER A 195 6.86 7.98 9.00
C SER A 195 7.68 7.81 10.28
N GLU A 196 7.06 7.86 11.46
CA GLU A 196 7.73 7.76 12.75
C GLU A 196 8.26 6.35 13.02
N LYS A 197 9.24 6.24 13.92
CA LYS A 197 9.86 4.97 14.32
C LYS A 197 9.59 4.67 15.80
N PRO A 198 9.19 3.42 16.16
CA PRO A 198 8.87 2.31 15.25
C PRO A 198 7.62 2.62 14.41
N ALA A 199 7.67 2.23 13.13
CA ALA A 199 6.55 2.49 12.22
C ALA A 199 5.36 1.64 12.67
N LYS A 200 4.18 2.26 12.74
CA LYS A 200 2.93 1.56 13.08
C LYS A 200 2.18 1.11 11.83
N ILE A 201 2.54 1.68 10.69
CA ILE A 201 1.99 1.33 9.39
C ILE A 201 3.14 1.09 8.42
N GLU A 202 3.10 -0.05 7.74
CA GLU A 202 4.01 -0.40 6.66
C GLU A 202 3.28 -0.32 5.34
N ALA A 203 3.90 0.27 4.32
CA ALA A 203 3.31 0.43 3.00
C ALA A 203 4.03 -0.46 1.97
N ILE A 204 3.25 -1.15 1.13
CA ILE A 204 3.74 -1.88 -0.03
C ILE A 204 2.89 -1.56 -1.27
N ILE A 205 3.48 -1.66 -2.46
CA ILE A 205 2.72 -1.60 -3.71
C ILE A 205 2.01 -2.93 -3.87
N ALA A 206 0.68 -2.94 -3.85
CA ALA A 206 -0.13 -4.14 -4.00
C ALA A 206 -0.42 -4.47 -5.47
N TYR A 207 -0.71 -3.44 -6.26
CA TYR A 207 -1.18 -3.59 -7.62
C TYR A 207 -0.80 -2.39 -8.49
N VAL A 208 -0.44 -2.67 -9.75
CA VAL A 208 -0.23 -1.65 -10.78
C VAL A 208 -0.94 -2.06 -12.06
N GLN A 209 -1.65 -1.12 -12.68
CA GLN A 209 -2.21 -1.26 -14.01
C GLN A 209 -1.64 -0.16 -14.90
N LEU A 210 -1.07 -0.55 -16.04
CA LEU A 210 -0.56 0.36 -17.06
C LEU A 210 -1.20 0.01 -18.40
N THR A 211 -1.64 1.01 -19.14
CA THR A 211 -2.05 0.84 -20.55
C THR A 211 -0.83 0.61 -21.42
N ILE A 212 -0.95 -0.23 -22.43
CA ILE A 212 0.06 -0.36 -23.48
C ILE A 212 -0.12 0.87 -24.39
N PRO A 213 0.91 1.72 -24.56
CA PRO A 213 0.85 2.82 -25.54
C PRO A 213 0.68 2.25 -26.95
N ASP A 214 -0.12 2.92 -27.78
CA ASP A 214 -0.25 2.60 -29.21
C ASP A 214 1.05 2.90 -29.98
#